data_AF-A0A1H4B1J0-F1
#
_entry.id   AF-A0A1H4B1J0-F1
#
_cell.length_a   1.000
_cell.length_b   1.000
_cell.length_c   1.000
_cell.angle_alpha   90.00
_cell.angle_beta   90.00
_cell.angle_gamma   90.00
#
_symmetry.space_group_name_H-M   'P 1'
#
loop_
_entity.id
_entity.type
_entity.pdbx_description
1 polymer ?
#
loop_
_entity_poly.entity_id
_entity_poly.type
_entity_poly.pdbx_seq_one_letter_code
_entity_poly.pdbx_strand_id
1 'polypeptide(L)' 'MESVKADAALYLLTGLLQRLDAERPGMLQEMIAGVEGDRAALPENIENREHVEKIFEQALELLARANTA' A
#
# COMPACT_ATOMS: atom_id res chain seq x y z
N MET A 1 7.74 14.63 -9.91
CA MET A 1 7.46 14.76 -11.34
C MET A 1 6.00 14.37 -11.51
N GLU A 2 5.15 15.33 -11.85
CA GLU A 2 3.71 15.08 -12.05
C GLU A 2 3.51 14.24 -13.31
N SER A 3 2.74 13.16 -13.21
CA SER A 3 2.48 12.22 -14.31
C SER A 3 1.00 11.90 -14.33
N VAL A 4 0.27 12.49 -15.27
CA VAL A 4 -1.17 12.26 -15.45
C VAL A 4 -1.52 10.78 -15.50
N LYS A 5 -0.65 9.96 -16.10
CA LYS A 5 -0.84 8.50 -16.15
C LYS A 5 -0.70 7.85 -14.77
N ALA A 6 0.28 8.28 -13.96
CA ALA A 6 0.46 7.76 -12.60
C ALA A 6 -0.70 8.18 -11.69
N ASP A 7 -1.15 9.44 -11.80
CA ASP A 7 -2.26 9.97 -11.03
C ASP A 7 -3.59 9.27 -11.37
N ALA A 8 -3.84 9.03 -12.66
CA ALA A 8 -5.00 8.25 -13.11
C ALA A 8 -4.96 6.79 -12.62
N ALA A 9 -3.79 6.15 -12.66
CA ALA A 9 -3.62 4.79 -12.13
C ALA A 9 -3.88 4.75 -10.62
N LEU A 10 -3.33 5.71 -9.87
CA LEU A 10 -3.55 5.83 -8.43
C LEU A 10 -5.03 6.03 -8.09
N TYR A 11 -5.73 6.90 -8.82
CA TYR A 11 -7.18 7.10 -8.66
C TYR A 11 -7.97 5.80 -8.87
N LEU A 12 -7.70 5.07 -9.95
CA LEU A 12 -8.40 3.82 -10.27
C LEU A 12 -8.09 2.71 -9.23
N LEU A 13 -6.84 2.57 -8.83
CA LEU A 13 -6.43 1.57 -7.83
C LEU A 13 -7.05 1.86 -6.46
N THR A 14 -7.07 3.12 -6.04
CA THR A 14 -7.72 3.53 -4.78
C THR A 14 -9.21 3.19 -4.79
N GLY A 15 -9.91 3.54 -5.87
CA GLY A 15 -11.34 3.23 -6.01
C GLY A 15 -11.63 1.72 -6.11
N LEU A 16 -10.73 0.93 -6.71
CA LEU A 16 -10.86 -0.53 -6.74
C LEU A 16 -10.72 -1.13 -5.34
N LEU A 17 -9.71 -0.71 -4.59
CA LEU A 17 -9.46 -1.20 -3.22
C LEU A 17 -10.65 -0.92 -2.29
N GLN A 18 -11.24 0.28 -2.39
CA GLN A 18 -12.43 0.65 -1.62
C GLN A 18 -13.64 -0.23 -1.93
N ARG A 19 -13.86 -0.56 -3.21
CA ARG A 19 -14.96 -1.46 -3.60
C ARG A 19 -14.75 -2.87 -3.10
N LEU A 20 -13.51 -3.36 -3.18
CA LEU A 20 -13.15 -4.69 -2.68
C LEU A 20 -13.35 -4.78 -1.15
N ASP A 21 -13.00 -3.73 -0.40
CA ASP A 21 -13.27 -3.67 1.03
C ASP A 21 -14.77 -3.58 1.34
N ALA A 22 -15.55 -2.85 0.53
CA ALA A 22 -17.00 -2.85 0.67
C ALA A 22 -17.64 -4.23 0.39
N GLU A 23 -17.08 -5.00 -0.53
CA GLU A 23 -17.49 -6.40 -0.80
C GLU A 23 -17.02 -7.37 0.29
N ARG A 24 -15.85 -7.11 0.88
CA ARG A 24 -15.24 -7.90 1.95
C ARG A 24 -14.73 -6.98 3.07
N PRO A 25 -15.60 -6.58 4.02
CA PRO A 25 -15.22 -5.65 5.08
C PRO A 25 -14.04 -6.17 5.90
N GLY A 26 -13.03 -5.33 6.11
CA GLY A 26 -11.81 -5.70 6.85
C GLY A 26 -10.63 -6.09 5.95
N MET A 27 -10.84 -6.24 4.64
CA MET A 27 -9.78 -6.60 3.70
C MET A 27 -8.64 -5.58 3.70
N LEU A 28 -8.94 -4.27 3.75
CA LEU A 28 -7.90 -3.24 3.78
C LEU A 28 -7.05 -3.32 5.04
N GLN A 29 -7.65 -3.61 6.20
CA GLN A 29 -6.93 -3.81 7.45
C GLN A 29 -6.04 -5.05 7.39
N GLU A 30 -6.53 -6.15 6.79
CA GLU A 30 -5.71 -7.35 6.55
C GLU A 30 -4.51 -7.04 5.65
N MET A 31 -4.70 -6.25 4.58
CA MET A 31 -3.61 -5.84 3.69
C MET A 31 -2.58 -4.97 4.40
N ILE A 32 -3.03 -4.00 5.21
CA ILE A 32 -2.13 -3.16 6.02
C ILE A 32 -1.29 -4.04 6.96
N ALA A 33 -1.93 -4.94 7.70
CA ALA A 33 -1.25 -5.85 8.61
C ALA A 33 -0.25 -6.76 7.88
N GLY A 34 -0.57 -7.21 6.68
CA GLY A 34 0.34 -7.99 5.83
C GLY A 34 1.59 -7.21 5.46
N VAL A 35 1.43 -5.96 5.00
CA VAL A 35 2.55 -5.07 4.64
C VAL A 35 3.42 -4.74 5.85
N GLU A 36 2.83 -4.49 7.02
CA GLU A 36 3.56 -4.28 8.27
C GLU A 36 4.35 -5.53 8.69
N GLY A 37 3.73 -6.72 8.55
CA GLY A 37 4.38 -8.01 8.81
C GLY A 37 5.57 -8.26 7.89
N ASP A 38 5.40 -8.03 6.59
CA ASP A 38 6.46 -8.17 5.59
C ASP A 38 7.63 -7.21 5.87
N ARG A 39 7.32 -5.95 6.23
CA ARG A 39 8.32 -4.97 6.62
C ARG A 39 9.09 -5.42 7.87
N ALA A 40 8.40 -5.94 8.88
CA ALA A 40 9.01 -6.41 10.12
C ALA A 40 9.88 -7.67 9.91
N ALA A 41 9.57 -8.47 8.89
CA ALA A 41 10.31 -9.69 8.53
C ALA A 41 11.57 -9.42 7.69
N LEU A 42 11.89 -8.16 7.36
CA LEU A 42 13.05 -7.83 6.54
C LEU A 42 14.38 -8.27 7.16
N PRO A 43 15.20 -9.07 6.43
CA PRO A 43 16.52 -9.49 6.90
C PRO A 43 17.45 -8.31 7.16
N GLU A 44 18.20 -8.32 8.27
CA GLU A 44 19.15 -7.25 8.65
C GLU A 44 20.11 -6.86 7.53
N ASN A 45 20.57 -7.85 6.76
CA ASN A 45 21.56 -7.72 5.69
C ASN A 45 20.97 -7.55 4.28
N ILE A 46 19.69 -7.17 4.14
CA ILE A 46 19.08 -6.97 2.81
C ILE A 46 19.79 -5.84 2.05
N GLU A 47 20.09 -6.10 0.78
CA GLU A 47 20.64 -5.09 -0.13
C GLU A 47 19.60 -4.00 -0.40
N ASN A 48 20.04 -2.74 -0.50
CA ASN A 48 19.17 -1.59 -0.75
C ASN A 48 18.01 -1.44 0.26
N ARG A 49 18.25 -1.79 1.53
CA ARG A 49 17.29 -1.69 2.64
C ARG A 49 16.47 -0.40 2.62
N GLU A 50 17.11 0.76 2.46
CA GLU A 50 16.43 2.05 2.41
C GLU A 50 15.40 2.14 1.28
N HIS A 51 15.72 1.63 0.10
CA HIS A 51 14.79 1.61 -1.03
C HIS A 51 13.61 0.67 -0.75
N VAL A 52 13.89 -0.50 -0.19
CA VAL A 52 12.87 -1.50 0.16
C VAL A 52 11.93 -0.97 1.25
N GLU A 53 12.47 -0.31 2.28
CA GLU A 53 11.66 0.33 3.32
C GLU A 53 10.74 1.43 2.74
N LYS A 54 11.24 2.23 1.79
CA LYS A 54 10.41 3.22 1.08
C LYS A 54 9.27 2.58 0.28
N ILE A 55 9.45 1.38 -0.28
CA ILE A 55 8.36 0.65 -0.96
C ILE A 55 7.25 0.33 0.05
N PHE A 56 7.60 -0.18 1.23
CA PHE A 56 6.62 -0.49 2.28
C PHE A 56 5.92 0.77 2.80
N GLU A 57 6.65 1.86 3.02
CA GLU A 57 6.07 3.14 3.45
C GLU A 57 5.05 3.66 2.42
N GLN A 58 5.42 3.67 1.14
CA GLN A 58 4.51 4.07 0.07
C GLN A 58 3.30 3.13 -0.02
N ALA A 59 3.47 1.82 0.12
CA ALA A 59 2.35 0.88 0.11
C ALA A 59 1.37 1.17 1.26
N LEU A 60 1.87 1.41 2.47
CA LEU A 60 1.06 1.76 3.64
C LEU A 60 0.34 3.09 3.46
N GLU A 61 0.99 4.11 2.90
CA GLU A 61 0.34 5.40 2.59
C GLU A 61 -0.83 5.24 1.61
N LEU A 62 -0.65 4.42 0.58
CA LEU A 62 -1.70 4.15 -0.40
C LEU A 62 -2.88 3.37 0.20
N LEU A 63 -2.60 2.35 1.01
CA LEU A 63 -3.64 1.58 1.71
C LEU A 63 -4.39 2.43 2.74
N ALA A 64 -3.68 3.27 3.50
CA ALA A 64 -4.26 4.20 4.45
C ALA A 64 -5.20 5.20 3.76
N ARG A 65 -4.77 5.76 2.62
CA ARG A 65 -5.62 6.63 1.80
C ARG A 65 -6.90 5.93 1.34
N ALA A 66 -6.80 4.68 0.90
CA ALA A 66 -7.96 3.90 0.49
C ALA A 66 -8.95 3.66 1.66
N ASN A 67 -8.42 3.45 2.87
CA ASN A 67 -9.18 3.14 4.09
C ASN A 67 -9.86 4.37 4.75
N THR A 68 -9.46 5.59 4.41
CA THR A 68 -10.03 6.83 5.00
C THR A 68 -11.25 7.40 4.25
N ALA A 69 -11.74 6.73 3.20
CA ALA A 69 -12.83 7.23 2.36
C ALA A 69 -14.22 6.75 2.81
#